data_AF-A0A2M7LKV3-F1
#
_entry.id   AF-A0A2M7LKV3-F1
#
_cell.length_a   1.000
_cell.length_b   1.000
_cell.length_c   1.000
_cell.angle_alpha   90.00
_cell.angle_beta   90.00
_cell.angle_gamma   90.00
#
_symmetry.space_group_name_H-M   'P 1'
#
loop_
_entity.id
_entity.type
_entity.pdbx_description
1 polymer ?
#
loop_
_entity_poly.entity_id
_entity_poly.type
_entity_poly.pdbx_seq_one_letter_code
_entity_poly.pdbx_strand_id
1 'polypeptide(L)'
;YYDAYYLKAAKVRRLIKQDFEEVLQKVDVIVAPSSPSLPFKMGEKADDPLQMYLSDIFLCPINLAGVPSLNVPCGFVGELPVGLQIIGPHFKEELLYQVGHQFEKETEFYKKRPVL
;
A
#
# COMPACT_ATOMS: atom_id res chain seq x y z
N TYR A 1 10.48 16.96 24.84
CA TYR A 1 9.61 16.87 23.64
C TYR A 1 10.26 16.11 22.50
N TYR A 2 11.45 16.48 22.03
CA TYR A 2 12.18 15.79 20.95
C TYR A 2 12.40 14.29 21.20
N ASP A 3 12.96 13.93 22.36
CA ASP A 3 13.27 12.52 22.66
C ASP A 3 12.04 11.62 22.82
N ALA A 4 10.96 12.17 23.42
CA ALA A 4 9.76 11.41 23.73
C ALA A 4 8.91 11.08 22.49
N TYR A 5 8.91 11.95 21.48
CA TYR A 5 8.06 11.78 20.29
C TYR A 5 8.91 11.47 19.05
N TYR A 6 9.82 12.36 18.66
CA TYR A 6 10.56 12.20 17.40
C TYR A 6 11.58 11.07 17.47
N LEU A 7 12.44 11.04 18.50
CA LEU A 7 13.44 9.98 18.64
C LEU A 7 12.76 8.61 18.84
N LYS A 8 11.65 8.57 19.58
CA LYS A 8 10.85 7.34 19.73
C LYS A 8 10.27 6.89 18.40
N ALA A 9 9.68 7.79 17.60
CA ALA A 9 9.16 7.47 16.27
C ALA A 9 10.27 7.00 15.31
N ALA A 10 11.45 7.62 15.34
CA ALA A 10 12.60 7.20 14.53
C ALA A 10 13.08 5.78 14.90
N LYS A 11 13.05 5.42 16.19
CA LYS A 11 13.34 4.05 16.64
C LYS A 11 12.30 3.06 16.13
N VAL A 12 11.01 3.41 16.19
CA VAL A 12 9.93 2.56 15.65
C VAL A 12 10.06 2.41 14.13
N ARG A 13 10.37 3.48 13.40
CA ARG A 13 10.64 3.42 11.95
C ARG A 13 11.75 2.42 11.62
N ARG A 14 12.80 2.34 12.44
CA ARG A 14 13.87 1.36 12.26
C ARG A 14 13.35 -0.07 12.44
N LEU A 15 12.49 -0.33 13.42
CA LEU A 15 11.89 -1.65 13.62
C LEU A 15 11.01 -2.04 12.42
N ILE A 16 10.17 -1.13 11.94
CA ILE A 16 9.34 -1.36 10.74
C ILE A 16 10.22 -1.72 9.53
N LYS A 17 11.33 -1.00 9.32
CA LYS A 17 12.27 -1.30 8.26
C LYS A 17 12.86 -2.72 8.40
N GLN A 18 13.24 -3.11 9.61
CA GLN A 18 13.79 -4.45 9.88
C GLN A 18 12.77 -5.55 9.59
N ASP A 19 11.50 -5.36 9.96
CA ASP A 19 10.44 -6.34 9.67
C ASP A 19 10.29 -6.59 8.16
N PHE A 20 10.32 -5.51 7.35
CA PHE A 20 10.29 -5.66 5.89
C PHE A 20 11.55 -6.36 5.35
N GLU A 21 12.75 -5.99 5.84
CA GLU A 21 14.00 -6.64 5.43
C GLU A 21 14.01 -8.14 5.76
N GLU A 22 13.49 -8.55 6.92
CA GLU A 22 13.44 -9.94 7.35
C GLU A 22 12.39 -10.76 6.57
N VAL A 23 11.22 -10.19 6.29
CA VAL A 23 10.18 -10.88 5.52
C VAL A 23 10.60 -11.02 4.06
N LEU A 24 11.16 -9.98 3.44
CA LEU A 24 11.61 -10.01 2.04
C LEU A 24 12.86 -10.86 1.79
N GLN A 25 13.48 -11.41 2.84
CA GLN A 25 14.46 -12.50 2.70
C GLN A 25 13.81 -13.86 2.46
N LYS A 26 12.52 -14.01 2.82
CA LYS A 26 11.77 -15.28 2.76
C LYS A 26 10.80 -15.33 1.60
N VAL A 27 10.42 -14.17 1.05
CA VAL A 27 9.48 -14.03 -0.08
C VAL A 27 10.01 -12.99 -1.05
N ASP A 28 9.66 -13.14 -2.33
CA ASP A 28 10.08 -12.20 -3.38
C ASP A 28 9.28 -10.89 -3.34
N VAL A 29 7.99 -10.98 -3.00
CA VAL A 29 7.06 -9.85 -2.88
C VAL A 29 6.06 -10.09 -1.74
N ILE A 30 5.54 -8.99 -1.19
CA ILE A 30 4.42 -8.98 -0.25
C ILE A 30 3.21 -8.36 -0.97
N VAL A 31 2.01 -8.88 -0.73
CA VAL A 31 0.77 -8.32 -1.29
C VAL A 31 -0.19 -7.88 -0.19
N ALA A 32 -0.85 -6.74 -0.39
CA ALA A 32 -1.83 -6.18 0.54
C ALA A 32 -2.88 -5.34 -0.22
N PRO A 33 -4.08 -5.11 0.34
CA PRO A 33 -4.98 -4.10 -0.19
C PRO A 33 -4.34 -2.70 -0.10
N SER A 34 -4.55 -1.85 -1.11
CA SER A 34 -4.03 -0.47 -1.08
C SER A 34 -4.78 0.44 -0.10
N SER A 35 -6.01 0.06 0.28
CA SER A 35 -6.86 0.80 1.23
C SER A 35 -7.65 -0.19 2.08
N PRO A 36 -7.92 0.12 3.36
CA PRO A 36 -8.78 -0.70 4.22
C PRO A 36 -10.28 -0.57 3.88
N SER A 37 -10.66 0.42 3.08
CA SER A 37 -12.04 0.66 2.65
C SER A 37 -12.14 0.91 1.15
N LEU A 38 -13.37 0.78 0.62
CA LEU A 38 -13.72 1.27 -0.70
C LEU A 38 -13.59 2.81 -0.78
N PRO A 39 -13.54 3.39 -1.99
CA PRO A 39 -13.68 4.82 -2.19
C PRO A 39 -14.89 5.39 -1.42
N PHE A 40 -14.64 6.37 -0.56
CA PHE A 40 -15.64 7.04 0.25
C PHE A 40 -16.09 8.36 -0.40
N LYS A 41 -17.25 8.87 -0.02
CA LYS A 41 -17.81 10.10 -0.58
C LYS A 41 -17.08 11.33 -0.06
N MET A 42 -17.16 12.42 -0.82
CA MET A 42 -16.67 13.72 -0.36
C MET A 42 -17.37 14.12 0.94
N GLY A 43 -16.59 14.56 1.93
CA GLY A 43 -17.09 14.95 3.25
C GLY A 43 -17.30 13.79 4.24
N GLU A 44 -17.28 12.53 3.79
CA GLU A 44 -17.61 11.37 4.65
C GLU A 44 -16.66 11.20 5.85
N LYS A 45 -15.40 11.62 5.71
CA LYS A 45 -14.37 11.57 6.76
C LYS A 45 -13.90 12.96 7.21
N ALA A 46 -14.65 14.02 6.91
CA ALA A 46 -14.22 15.39 7.19
C ALA A 46 -14.29 15.76 8.67
N ASP A 47 -15.24 15.17 9.40
CA ASP A 47 -15.50 15.50 10.81
C ASP A 47 -14.55 14.79 11.79
N ASP A 48 -13.89 13.72 11.35
CA ASP A 48 -12.91 12.97 12.15
C ASP A 48 -11.57 12.80 11.40
N PRO A 49 -10.57 13.66 11.70
CA PRO A 49 -9.24 13.56 11.09
C PRO A 49 -8.55 12.21 11.32
N LEU A 50 -8.87 11.47 12.38
CA LEU A 50 -8.28 10.16 12.63
C LEU A 50 -8.79 9.12 11.63
N GLN A 51 -10.07 9.20 11.23
CA GLN A 51 -10.60 8.33 10.18
C GLN A 51 -9.92 8.58 8.84
N MET A 52 -9.53 9.83 8.56
CA MET A 52 -8.75 10.13 7.38
C MET A 52 -7.37 9.47 7.45
N TYR A 53 -6.65 9.58 8.57
CA TYR A 53 -5.33 8.96 8.75
C TYR A 53 -5.34 7.45 8.65
N LEU A 54 -6.40 6.79 9.13
CA LEU A 54 -6.55 5.34 9.01
C LEU A 54 -6.70 4.86 7.56
N SER A 55 -7.00 5.74 6.60
CA SER A 55 -7.05 5.38 5.18
C SER A 55 -5.70 4.88 4.66
N ASP A 56 -4.59 5.39 5.20
CA ASP A 56 -3.23 5.07 4.74
C ASP A 56 -2.54 4.00 5.61
N ILE A 57 -3.29 3.27 6.44
CA ILE A 57 -2.73 2.31 7.41
C ILE A 57 -1.84 1.23 6.76
N PHE A 58 -2.16 0.81 5.53
CA PHE A 58 -1.36 -0.17 4.78
C PHE A 58 -0.24 0.46 3.94
N LEU A 59 -0.29 1.77 3.69
CA LEU A 59 0.68 2.47 2.84
C LEU A 59 1.81 3.11 3.66
N CYS A 60 1.50 3.73 4.81
CA CYS A 60 2.52 4.38 5.64
C CYS A 60 3.71 3.49 6.03
N PRO A 61 3.53 2.20 6.43
CA PRO A 61 4.67 1.34 6.77
C PRO A 61 5.65 1.16 5.60
N ILE A 62 5.15 1.12 4.36
CA ILE A 62 5.95 0.98 3.13
C ILE A 62 6.87 2.21 2.97
N ASN A 63 6.31 3.42 3.10
CA ASN A 63 7.09 4.66 3.00
C ASN A 63 8.13 4.77 4.13
N LEU A 64 7.78 4.33 5.34
CA LEU A 64 8.68 4.36 6.49
C LEU A 64 9.85 3.39 6.33
N ALA A 65 9.58 2.19 5.79
CA ALA A 65 10.60 1.19 5.47
C ALA A 65 11.48 1.60 4.29
N GLY A 66 10.94 2.39 3.35
CA GLY A 66 11.66 2.86 2.16
C GLY A 66 11.69 1.85 1.00
N VAL A 67 10.87 0.80 1.09
CA VAL A 67 10.78 -0.24 0.07
C VAL A 67 9.89 0.19 -1.12
N PRO A 68 10.18 -0.24 -2.36
CA PRO A 68 9.33 0.04 -3.50
C PRO A 68 8.01 -0.73 -3.43
N SER A 69 6.97 -0.15 -4.01
CA SER A 69 5.69 -0.82 -4.17
C SER A 69 4.95 -0.35 -5.42
N LEU A 70 4.12 -1.23 -5.98
CA LEU A 70 3.30 -1.02 -7.17
C LEU A 70 1.85 -1.28 -6.81
N ASN A 71 0.95 -0.39 -7.22
CA ASN A 71 -0.50 -0.60 -7.09
C ASN A 71 -1.10 -0.96 -8.46
N VAL A 72 -1.88 -2.03 -8.53
CA VAL A 72 -2.62 -2.46 -9.72
C VAL A 72 -4.11 -2.63 -9.42
N PRO A 73 -5.03 -2.34 -10.37
CA PRO A 73 -6.46 -2.59 -10.18
C PRO A 73 -6.71 -4.09 -10.03
N CYS A 74 -7.36 -4.52 -8.94
CA CYS A 74 -7.59 -5.94 -8.65
C CYS A 74 -9.08 -6.33 -8.63
N GLY A 75 -9.95 -5.47 -9.13
CA GLY A 75 -11.38 -5.74 -9.27
C GLY A 75 -12.25 -4.57 -8.87
N PHE A 76 -13.53 -4.87 -8.70
CA PHE A 76 -14.56 -3.92 -8.34
C PHE A 76 -15.47 -4.52 -7.28
N VAL A 77 -15.91 -3.69 -6.33
CA VAL A 77 -17.01 -4.02 -5.42
C VAL A 77 -18.16 -3.09 -5.77
N GLY A 78 -19.20 -3.65 -6.40
CA GLY A 78 -20.17 -2.85 -7.14
C GLY A 78 -19.50 -2.09 -8.28
N GLU A 79 -19.70 -0.78 -8.33
CA GLU A 79 -19.11 0.12 -9.33
C GLU A 79 -17.76 0.74 -8.88
N LEU A 80 -17.29 0.40 -7.67
CA LEU A 80 -16.11 1.02 -7.06
C LEU A 80 -14.86 0.18 -7.28
N PRO A 81 -13.75 0.76 -7.79
CA PRO A 81 -12.50 0.03 -8.02
C PRO A 81 -11.79 -0.32 -6.71
N VAL A 82 -11.11 -1.47 -6.72
CA VAL A 82 -10.23 -1.94 -5.64
C VAL A 82 -8.80 -2.08 -6.15
N GLY A 83 -7.84 -1.66 -5.34
CA GLY A 83 -6.40 -1.74 -5.65
C GLY A 83 -5.68 -2.81 -4.83
N LEU A 84 -4.74 -3.49 -5.49
CA LEU A 84 -3.79 -4.42 -4.89
C LEU A 84 -2.40 -3.80 -4.88
N GLN A 85 -1.84 -3.69 -3.69
CA GLN A 85 -0.47 -3.28 -3.45
C GLN A 85 0.45 -4.50 -3.55
N ILE A 86 1.51 -4.39 -4.35
CA ILE A 86 2.60 -5.34 -4.48
C ILE A 86 3.87 -4.64 -3.98
N ILE A 87 4.52 -5.19 -2.96
CA ILE A 87 5.65 -4.57 -2.26
C ILE A 87 6.87 -5.45 -2.46
N GLY A 88 8.00 -4.84 -2.81
CA GLY A 88 9.22 -5.55 -3.19
C GLY A 88 10.45 -5.12 -2.41
N PRO A 89 11.58 -5.80 -2.60
CA PRO A 89 12.86 -5.39 -2.03
C PRO A 89 13.35 -4.08 -2.63
N HIS A 90 14.21 -3.37 -1.91
CA HIS A 90 14.86 -2.16 -2.41
C HIS A 90 15.52 -2.41 -3.78
N PHE A 91 15.32 -1.48 -4.72
CA PHE A 91 15.90 -1.50 -6.07
C PHE A 91 15.45 -2.70 -6.94
N LYS A 92 14.26 -3.25 -6.69
CA LYS A 92 13.65 -4.36 -7.44
C LYS A 92 12.34 -3.99 -8.11
N GLU A 93 12.21 -2.74 -8.58
CA GLU A 93 11.03 -2.25 -9.29
C GLU A 93 10.75 -3.07 -10.56
N GLU A 94 11.78 -3.58 -11.24
CA GLU A 94 11.62 -4.48 -12.38
C GLU A 94 10.77 -5.71 -12.04
N LEU A 95 11.03 -6.34 -10.89
CA LEU A 95 10.25 -7.49 -10.40
C LEU A 95 8.80 -7.09 -10.17
N LEU A 96 8.56 -5.92 -9.56
CA LEU A 96 7.21 -5.43 -9.33
C LEU A 96 6.46 -5.22 -10.65
N TYR A 97 7.10 -4.64 -11.66
CA TYR A 97 6.50 -4.50 -12.98
C TYR A 97 6.24 -5.84 -13.67
N GLN A 98 7.13 -6.83 -13.52
CA GLN A 98 6.90 -8.18 -14.05
C GLN A 98 5.68 -8.84 -13.40
N VAL A 99 5.57 -8.78 -12.07
CA VAL A 99 4.43 -9.32 -11.33
C VAL A 99 3.14 -8.59 -11.71
N GLY A 100 3.16 -7.25 -11.72
CA GLY A 100 2.02 -6.43 -12.09
C GLY A 100 1.55 -6.69 -13.53
N HIS A 101 2.48 -6.76 -14.47
CA HIS A 101 2.18 -7.06 -15.88
C HIS A 101 1.55 -8.45 -16.07
N GLN A 102 2.07 -9.46 -15.35
CA GLN A 102 1.47 -10.79 -15.41
C GLN A 102 0.07 -10.78 -14.78
N PHE A 103 -0.12 -10.09 -13.67
CA PHE A 103 -1.44 -9.94 -13.04
C PHE A 103 -2.44 -9.26 -13.97
N GLU A 104 -2.04 -8.20 -14.65
CA GLU A 104 -2.88 -7.49 -15.62
C GLU A 104 -3.29 -8.37 -16.80
N LYS A 105 -2.37 -9.17 -17.34
CA LYS A 105 -2.65 -10.11 -18.45
C LYS A 105 -3.72 -11.14 -18.10
N GLU A 106 -3.72 -11.64 -16.87
CA GLU A 106 -4.65 -12.69 -16.43
C GLU A 106 -6.04 -12.14 -16.05
N THR A 107 -6.13 -10.85 -15.67
CA THR A 107 -7.35 -10.30 -15.04
C THR A 107 -8.04 -9.22 -15.85
N GLU A 108 -7.30 -8.48 -16.66
CA GLU A 108 -7.78 -7.37 -17.50
C GLU A 108 -8.59 -6.28 -16.76
N PHE A 109 -8.50 -6.19 -15.42
CA PHE A 109 -9.25 -5.20 -14.63
C PHE A 109 -8.91 -3.76 -15.02
N TYR A 110 -7.68 -3.51 -15.46
CA TYR A 110 -7.20 -2.22 -15.96
C TYR A 110 -7.97 -1.71 -17.19
N LYS A 111 -8.70 -2.58 -17.91
CA LYS A 111 -9.54 -2.18 -19.06
C LYS A 111 -10.89 -1.61 -18.64
N LYS A 112 -11.37 -1.93 -17.43
CA LYS A 112 -12.65 -1.43 -16.92
C LYS A 112 -12.47 -0.04 -16.32
N ARG A 113 -13.40 0.86 -16.61
CA ARG A 113 -13.46 2.20 -16.02
C ARG A 113 -14.74 2.34 -15.20
N PRO A 114 -14.68 2.96 -14.01
CA PRO A 114 -15.88 3.27 -13.25
C PRO A 114 -16.75 4.26 -14.05
N VAL A 115 -18.07 4.17 -13.88
CA VAL A 115 -19.02 5.15 -14.42
C VAL A 115 -18.88 6.43 -13.59
N LEU A 116 -18.51 7.53 -14.24
CA LEU A 116 -18.35 8.86 -13.62
C LEU A 116 -19.68 9.57 -13.43
#